data_AF-A0A210R2G3-F1
#
_entry.id   AF-A0A210R2G3-F1
#
_cell.length_a   1.000
_cell.length_b   1.000
_cell.length_c   1.000
_cell.angle_alpha   90.00
_cell.angle_beta   90.00
_cell.angle_gamma   90.00
#
_symmetry.space_group_name_H-M   'P 1'
#
loop_
_entity.id
_entity.type
_entity.pdbx_description
1 polymer ?
#
loop_
_entity_poly.entity_id
_entity_poly.type
_entity_poly.pdbx_seq_one_letter_code
_entity_poly.pdbx_strand_id
1 'polypeptide(L)'
;MVLADDNFATIVSAVEEGRAIYNNMKQFIRYLISSNIGEVVCIFLTAALGIPEALIPVQLLWVNLVTDGLPATALGFNPPDMDIMKKPPRNAKEGLITGWLFFRYMAIGGYVGCATVGAAAWWFMVYDKGPQLNYYQLTHHMQCLAEPKMFPGIDCKIFGAPEPMTMALSVLVTIEMLNALNSLSENQSLLVMPPWCNKWLLGAMALSMGLHFCILYIDVMSTIFQITPLGFEEWFAVLKISMPVILIDETLKFCARKFTDDKDKL
;
A
#
# COMPACT_ATOMS: atom_id res chain seq x y z
N MET A 1 2.82 -13.34 34.03
CA MET A 1 2.95 -11.99 34.59
C MET A 1 3.44 -12.13 36.02
N VAL A 2 4.43 -11.34 36.44
CA VAL A 2 4.93 -11.26 37.82
C VAL A 2 4.86 -9.79 38.21
N LEU A 3 4.28 -9.47 39.36
CA LEU A 3 4.24 -8.10 39.88
C LEU A 3 5.55 -7.84 40.63
N ALA A 4 6.34 -6.87 40.17
CA ALA A 4 7.63 -6.55 40.80
C ALA A 4 7.45 -5.67 42.05
N ASP A 5 6.29 -5.04 42.19
CA ASP A 5 5.94 -4.04 43.20
C ASP A 5 4.81 -4.49 44.14
N ASP A 6 4.36 -5.74 44.03
CA ASP A 6 3.23 -6.33 44.76
C ASP A 6 1.93 -5.48 44.72
N ASN A 7 1.76 -4.63 43.70
CA ASN A 7 0.64 -3.69 43.62
C ASN A 7 -0.46 -4.19 42.66
N PHE A 8 -1.68 -4.33 43.17
CA PHE A 8 -2.84 -4.72 42.36
C PHE A 8 -3.18 -3.70 41.26
N ALA A 9 -2.84 -2.42 41.45
CA ALA A 9 -3.04 -1.39 40.43
C ALA A 9 -2.24 -1.68 39.15
N THR A 10 -1.08 -2.33 39.27
CA THR A 10 -0.22 -2.74 38.14
C THR A 10 -0.92 -3.73 37.21
N ILE A 11 -1.85 -4.54 37.75
CA ILE A 11 -2.69 -5.42 36.91
C ILE A 11 -3.61 -4.58 36.02
N VAL A 12 -4.21 -3.51 36.55
CA VAL A 12 -5.13 -2.63 35.79
C VAL A 12 -4.35 -1.91 34.69
N SER A 13 -3.18 -1.35 35.01
CA SER A 13 -2.29 -0.72 34.02
C SER A 13 -1.83 -1.71 32.95
N ALA A 14 -1.51 -2.96 33.33
CA ALA A 14 -1.16 -3.99 32.36
C ALA A 14 -2.33 -4.41 31.46
N VAL A 15 -3.57 -4.36 31.95
CA VAL A 15 -4.77 -4.59 31.13
C VAL A 15 -4.99 -3.43 30.15
N GLU A 16 -4.79 -2.19 30.59
CA GLU A 16 -4.86 -1.00 29.73
C GLU A 16 -3.84 -1.08 28.59
N GLU A 17 -2.57 -1.37 28.93
CA GLU A 17 -1.49 -1.54 27.95
C GLU A 17 -1.75 -2.73 27.01
N GLY A 18 -2.24 -3.86 27.55
CA GLY A 18 -2.59 -5.03 26.74
C GLY A 18 -3.70 -4.76 25.72
N ARG A 19 -4.68 -3.93 26.08
CA ARG A 19 -5.72 -3.47 25.13
C ARG A 19 -5.14 -2.56 24.06
N ALA A 20 -4.22 -1.66 24.43
CA ALA A 20 -3.57 -0.73 23.51
C ALA A 20 -2.74 -1.50 22.47
N ILE A 21 -1.87 -2.41 22.93
CA ILE A 21 -1.06 -3.27 22.06
C ILE A 21 -1.96 -4.05 21.10
N TYR A 22 -3.06 -4.63 21.58
CA TYR A 22 -3.96 -5.40 20.73
C TYR A 22 -4.62 -4.55 19.62
N ASN A 23 -5.04 -3.32 19.94
CA ASN A 23 -5.63 -2.42 18.95
C ASN A 23 -4.59 -2.02 17.88
N ASN A 24 -3.36 -1.72 18.30
CA ASN A 24 -2.25 -1.41 17.39
C ASN A 24 -1.90 -2.64 16.53
N MET A 25 -1.93 -3.85 17.11
CA MET A 25 -1.75 -5.10 16.39
C MET A 25 -2.80 -5.33 15.31
N LYS A 26 -4.08 -5.12 15.63
CA LYS A 26 -5.15 -5.18 14.65
C LYS A 26 -4.87 -4.23 13.48
N GLN A 27 -4.46 -2.99 13.74
CA GLN A 27 -4.21 -1.98 12.70
C GLN A 27 -3.08 -2.39 11.76
N PHE A 28 -1.90 -2.75 12.27
CA PHE A 28 -0.78 -3.09 11.38
C PHE A 28 -1.01 -4.40 10.62
N ILE A 29 -1.68 -5.40 11.23
CA ILE A 29 -2.02 -6.66 10.54
C ILE A 29 -2.94 -6.35 9.36
N ARG A 30 -3.93 -5.49 9.55
CA ARG A 30 -4.86 -5.09 8.50
C ARG A 30 -4.19 -4.28 7.40
N TYR A 31 -3.26 -3.39 7.75
CA TYR A 31 -2.41 -2.68 6.79
C TYR A 31 -1.66 -3.66 5.89
N LEU A 32 -0.92 -4.62 6.48
CA LEU A 32 -0.16 -5.61 5.71
C LEU A 32 -1.05 -6.50 4.83
N ILE A 33 -2.23 -6.91 5.32
CA ILE A 33 -3.18 -7.68 4.52
C ILE A 33 -3.71 -6.85 3.35
N SER A 34 -4.00 -5.56 3.57
CA SER A 34 -4.48 -4.66 2.52
C SER A 34 -3.45 -4.48 1.40
N SER A 35 -2.16 -4.31 1.76
CA SER A 35 -1.06 -4.20 0.79
C SER A 35 -0.97 -5.47 -0.08
N ASN A 36 -0.93 -6.64 0.56
CA ASN A 36 -0.88 -7.93 -0.13
C ASN A 36 -2.07 -8.16 -1.09
N ILE A 37 -3.29 -7.71 -0.73
CA ILE A 37 -4.44 -7.79 -1.64
C ILE A 37 -4.19 -6.95 -2.91
N GLY A 38 -3.61 -5.75 -2.77
CA GLY A 38 -3.26 -4.90 -3.90
C GLY A 38 -2.22 -5.50 -4.83
N GLU A 39 -1.18 -6.10 -4.26
CA GLU A 39 -0.13 -6.80 -5.01
C GLU A 39 -0.70 -8.00 -5.79
N VAL A 40 -1.58 -8.79 -5.18
CA VAL A 40 -2.23 -9.92 -5.85
C VAL A 40 -3.12 -9.44 -6.99
N VAL A 41 -3.88 -8.35 -6.79
CA VAL A 41 -4.70 -7.75 -7.87
C VAL A 41 -3.81 -7.24 -9.00
N CYS A 42 -2.67 -6.61 -8.71
CA CYS A 42 -1.71 -6.17 -9.71
C CYS A 42 -1.22 -7.32 -10.59
N ILE A 43 -0.73 -8.41 -9.97
CA ILE A 43 -0.24 -9.58 -10.69
C ILE A 43 -1.36 -10.21 -11.52
N PHE A 44 -2.56 -10.36 -10.92
CA PHE A 44 -3.71 -10.94 -11.60
C PHE A 44 -4.13 -10.12 -12.82
N LEU A 45 -4.25 -8.79 -12.70
CA LEU A 45 -4.63 -7.92 -13.81
C LEU A 45 -3.59 -7.90 -14.93
N THR A 46 -2.31 -7.87 -14.56
CA THR A 46 -1.20 -7.91 -15.53
C THR A 46 -1.27 -9.19 -16.37
N ALA A 47 -1.41 -10.34 -15.70
CA ALA A 47 -1.51 -11.64 -16.36
C ALA A 47 -2.82 -11.82 -17.15
N ALA A 48 -3.96 -11.38 -16.60
CA ALA A 48 -5.27 -11.52 -17.24
C ALA A 48 -5.41 -10.66 -18.50
N LEU A 49 -4.80 -9.46 -18.51
CA LEU A 49 -4.79 -8.57 -19.67
C LEU A 49 -3.67 -8.89 -20.67
N GLY A 50 -2.73 -9.77 -20.32
CA GLY A 50 -1.59 -10.12 -21.18
C GLY A 50 -0.61 -8.97 -21.40
N ILE A 51 -0.54 -8.00 -20.48
CA ILE A 51 0.43 -6.92 -20.54
C ILE A 51 1.77 -7.36 -19.92
N PRO A 52 2.91 -6.73 -20.27
CA PRO A 52 4.20 -7.04 -19.65
C PRO A 52 4.16 -6.93 -18.12
N GLU A 53 4.97 -7.74 -17.45
CA GLU A 53 5.02 -7.81 -15.99
C GLU A 53 5.27 -6.43 -15.37
N ALA A 54 4.31 -5.93 -14.59
CA ALA A 54 4.42 -4.63 -13.93
C ALA A 54 5.37 -4.67 -12.72
N LEU A 55 5.42 -5.80 -12.01
CA LEU A 55 6.25 -5.98 -10.81
C LEU A 55 6.87 -7.38 -10.81
N ILE A 56 8.14 -7.48 -10.47
CA ILE A 56 8.84 -8.76 -10.34
C ILE A 56 8.90 -9.23 -8.87
N PRO A 57 9.05 -10.54 -8.60
CA PRO A 57 9.04 -11.07 -7.23
C PRO A 57 10.07 -10.44 -6.29
N VAL A 58 11.26 -10.09 -6.81
CA VAL A 58 12.32 -9.46 -6.00
C VAL A 58 11.88 -8.08 -5.48
N GLN A 59 11.15 -7.31 -6.29
CA GLN A 59 10.61 -6.01 -5.88
C GLN A 59 9.52 -6.18 -4.80
N LEU A 60 8.61 -7.14 -4.98
CA LEU A 60 7.54 -7.42 -4.01
C LEU A 60 8.08 -7.91 -2.66
N LEU A 61 9.14 -8.72 -2.67
CA LEU A 61 9.80 -9.16 -1.43
C LEU A 61 10.39 -7.97 -0.67
N TRP A 62 11.00 -7.01 -1.37
CA TRP A 62 11.52 -5.80 -0.75
C TRP A 62 10.42 -4.91 -0.20
N VAL A 63 9.33 -4.72 -0.95
CA VAL A 63 8.18 -3.92 -0.50
C VAL A 63 7.58 -4.51 0.77
N ASN A 64 7.22 -5.80 0.76
CA ASN A 64 6.60 -6.44 1.91
C ASN A 64 7.49 -6.51 3.16
N LEU A 65 8.81 -6.70 2.98
CA LEU A 65 9.71 -6.89 4.11
C LEU A 65 10.24 -5.57 4.68
N VAL A 66 10.64 -4.64 3.79
CA VAL A 66 11.37 -3.43 4.19
C VAL A 66 10.45 -2.23 4.13
N THR A 67 9.87 -1.95 2.96
CA THR A 67 9.06 -0.75 2.74
C THR A 67 7.82 -0.73 3.62
N ASP A 68 7.08 -1.83 3.70
CA ASP A 68 5.87 -1.95 4.53
C ASP A 68 6.19 -2.36 5.97
N GLY A 69 7.30 -3.06 6.19
CA GLY A 69 7.72 -3.51 7.52
C GLY A 69 7.99 -2.35 8.47
N LEU A 70 8.60 -1.27 7.98
CA LEU A 70 8.91 -0.09 8.79
C LEU A 70 7.64 0.65 9.25
N PRO A 71 6.70 1.09 8.39
CA PRO A 71 5.43 1.67 8.81
C PRO A 71 4.58 0.71 9.65
N ALA A 72 4.54 -0.59 9.32
CA ALA A 72 3.79 -1.57 10.10
C ALA A 72 4.29 -1.65 11.55
N THR A 73 5.61 -1.63 11.74
CA THR A 73 6.23 -1.58 13.08
C THR A 73 5.89 -0.26 13.78
N ALA A 74 5.91 0.86 13.04
CA ALA A 74 5.59 2.17 13.58
C ALA A 74 4.12 2.33 14.01
N LEU A 75 3.18 1.68 13.33
CA LEU A 75 1.77 1.58 13.74
C LEU A 75 1.62 0.85 15.09
N GLY A 76 2.57 -0.03 15.44
CA GLY A 76 2.68 -0.65 16.77
C GLY A 76 2.81 0.38 17.90
N PHE A 77 3.34 1.56 17.61
CA PHE A 77 3.53 2.67 18.55
C PHE A 77 2.45 3.76 18.45
N ASN A 78 1.28 3.43 17.88
CA ASN A 78 0.14 4.35 17.88
C ASN A 78 -0.32 4.66 19.32
N PRO A 79 -0.74 5.92 19.60
CA PRO A 79 -1.27 6.27 20.91
C PRO A 79 -2.58 5.50 21.20
N PRO A 80 -2.80 5.06 22.45
CA PRO A 80 -4.03 4.37 22.81
C PRO A 80 -5.25 5.27 22.70
N ASP A 81 -6.41 4.68 22.40
CA ASP A 81 -7.69 5.39 22.43
C ASP A 81 -8.00 5.91 23.86
N MET A 82 -8.46 7.16 23.98
CA MET A 82 -8.80 7.77 25.28
C MET A 82 -9.95 7.05 26.03
N ASP A 83 -10.71 6.22 25.34
CA ASP A 83 -11.84 5.46 25.89
C ASP A 83 -11.57 3.95 26.02
N ILE A 84 -10.29 3.52 25.90
CA ILE A 84 -9.91 2.11 25.86
C ILE A 84 -10.32 1.32 27.11
N MET A 85 -10.29 1.97 28.29
CA MET A 85 -10.71 1.37 29.57
C MET A 85 -12.23 1.45 29.81
N LYS A 86 -12.96 2.25 29.03
CA LYS A 86 -14.43 2.35 29.11
C LYS A 86 -15.13 1.29 28.27
N LYS A 87 -14.44 0.72 27.27
CA LYS A 87 -14.97 -0.36 26.42
C LYS A 87 -15.04 -1.68 27.22
N PRO A 88 -16.07 -2.52 27.02
CA PRO A 88 -16.11 -3.84 27.64
C PRO A 88 -14.95 -4.71 27.11
N PRO A 89 -14.57 -5.78 27.85
CA PRO A 89 -13.60 -6.75 27.34
C PRO A 89 -14.03 -7.30 25.97
N ARG A 90 -13.07 -7.40 25.05
CA ARG A 90 -13.30 -7.92 23.70
C ARG A 90 -13.84 -9.35 23.75
N ASN A 91 -14.74 -9.68 22.84
CA ASN A 91 -15.16 -11.06 22.63
C ASN A 91 -14.02 -11.87 21.95
N ALA A 92 -13.61 -12.99 22.54
CA ALA A 92 -12.58 -13.86 21.98
C ALA A 92 -12.92 -14.40 20.57
N LYS A 93 -14.21 -14.49 20.23
CA LYS A 93 -14.70 -14.97 18.93
C LYS A 93 -14.78 -13.89 17.85
N GLU A 94 -14.55 -12.62 18.19
CA GLU A 94 -14.58 -11.54 17.20
C GLU A 94 -13.37 -11.69 16.25
N GLY A 95 -13.65 -11.71 14.94
CA GLY A 95 -12.61 -11.79 13.91
C GLY A 95 -11.78 -10.51 13.81
N LEU A 96 -10.62 -10.59 13.14
CA LEU A 96 -9.78 -9.42 12.85
C LEU A 96 -10.41 -8.53 11.76
N ILE A 97 -11.12 -9.15 10.82
CA ILE A 97 -11.75 -8.49 9.67
C ILE A 97 -13.26 -8.72 9.72
N THR A 98 -14.04 -7.65 9.85
CA THR A 98 -15.50 -7.66 9.74
C THR A 98 -15.93 -7.54 8.27
N GLY A 99 -17.19 -7.86 7.94
CA GLY A 99 -17.65 -7.83 6.54
C GLY A 99 -17.48 -6.47 5.86
N TRP A 100 -17.78 -5.37 6.56
CA TRP A 100 -17.55 -4.02 6.04
C TRP A 100 -16.06 -3.72 5.85
N LEU A 101 -15.23 -4.13 6.81
CA LEU A 101 -13.80 -3.92 6.75
C LEU A 101 -13.14 -4.71 5.62
N PHE A 102 -13.63 -5.93 5.35
CA PHE A 102 -13.24 -6.73 4.20
C PHE A 102 -13.53 -6.00 2.88
N PHE A 103 -14.75 -5.47 2.71
CA PHE A 103 -15.10 -4.69 1.53
C PHE A 103 -14.21 -3.46 1.35
N ARG A 104 -13.93 -2.73 2.44
CA ARG A 104 -13.03 -1.57 2.42
C ARG A 104 -11.63 -1.93 1.92
N TYR A 105 -11.00 -2.98 2.45
CA TYR A 105 -9.68 -3.39 2.00
C TYR A 105 -9.67 -4.00 0.60
N MET A 106 -10.75 -4.66 0.19
CA MET A 106 -10.91 -5.08 -1.21
C MET A 106 -10.99 -3.90 -2.17
N ALA A 107 -11.67 -2.81 -1.79
CA ALA A 107 -11.74 -1.60 -2.61
C ALA A 107 -10.38 -0.89 -2.70
N ILE A 108 -9.66 -0.77 -1.57
CA ILE A 108 -8.32 -0.15 -1.53
C ILE A 108 -7.32 -1.00 -2.30
N GLY A 109 -7.26 -2.31 -2.03
CA GLY A 109 -6.37 -3.23 -2.76
C GLY A 109 -6.71 -3.28 -4.26
N GLY A 110 -8.00 -3.28 -4.62
CA GLY A 110 -8.44 -3.16 -6.00
C GLY A 110 -7.92 -1.89 -6.67
N TYR A 111 -7.97 -0.76 -5.96
CA TYR A 111 -7.39 0.49 -6.43
C TYR A 111 -5.88 0.40 -6.60
N VAL A 112 -5.15 -0.12 -5.60
CA VAL A 112 -3.69 -0.29 -5.64
C VAL A 112 -3.29 -1.10 -6.88
N GLY A 113 -3.89 -2.27 -7.09
CA GLY A 113 -3.55 -3.14 -8.21
C GLY A 113 -3.89 -2.54 -9.58
N CYS A 114 -5.00 -1.80 -9.69
CA CYS A 114 -5.32 -1.06 -10.91
C CYS A 114 -4.36 0.13 -11.13
N ALA A 115 -3.94 0.80 -10.07
CA ALA A 115 -3.06 1.96 -10.13
C ALA A 115 -1.63 1.58 -10.54
N THR A 116 -1.09 0.49 -10.02
CA THR A 116 0.25 -0.02 -10.39
C THR A 116 0.29 -0.47 -11.84
N VAL A 117 -0.70 -1.28 -12.26
CA VAL A 117 -0.86 -1.71 -13.66
C VAL A 117 -1.08 -0.51 -14.59
N GLY A 118 -1.95 0.42 -14.17
CA GLY A 118 -2.23 1.64 -14.92
C GLY A 118 -1.00 2.53 -15.09
N ALA A 119 -0.12 2.61 -14.09
CA ALA A 119 1.12 3.38 -14.16
C ALA A 119 2.13 2.77 -15.15
N ALA A 120 2.30 1.45 -15.13
CA ALA A 120 3.12 0.76 -16.14
C ALA A 120 2.55 0.93 -17.55
N ALA A 121 1.23 0.72 -17.72
CA ALA A 121 0.55 0.89 -19.00
C ALA A 121 0.61 2.34 -19.51
N TRP A 122 0.51 3.33 -18.60
CA TRP A 122 0.64 4.74 -18.93
C TRP A 122 1.99 5.06 -19.57
N TRP A 123 3.07 4.50 -19.04
CA TRP A 123 4.40 4.67 -19.61
C TRP A 123 4.51 4.11 -21.04
N PHE A 124 3.90 2.96 -21.31
CA PHE A 124 3.89 2.35 -22.64
C PHE A 124 3.01 3.09 -23.65
N MET A 125 1.85 3.59 -23.24
CA MET A 125 0.81 4.06 -24.17
C MET A 125 0.71 5.58 -24.30
N VAL A 126 0.93 6.32 -23.21
CA VAL A 126 0.54 7.73 -23.13
C VAL A 126 1.75 8.65 -22.91
N TYR A 127 2.82 8.16 -22.30
CA TYR A 127 3.96 9.00 -21.97
C TYR A 127 4.68 9.52 -23.22
N ASP A 128 4.93 10.84 -23.27
CA ASP A 128 5.47 11.53 -24.45
C ASP A 128 6.86 11.00 -24.86
N LYS A 129 7.68 10.58 -23.89
CA LYS A 129 9.01 10.00 -24.12
C LYS A 129 8.99 8.48 -24.24
N GLY A 130 7.82 7.87 -24.07
CA GLY A 130 7.61 6.43 -24.21
C GLY A 130 7.35 6.02 -25.67
N PRO A 131 7.16 4.72 -25.92
CA PRO A 131 6.93 4.17 -27.26
C PRO A 131 5.53 4.45 -27.86
N GLN A 132 4.60 5.02 -27.07
CA GLN A 132 3.23 5.36 -27.48
C GLN A 132 2.49 4.22 -28.20
N LEU A 133 2.50 3.04 -27.56
CA LEU A 133 1.92 1.82 -28.11
C LEU A 133 0.39 1.83 -28.06
N ASN A 134 -0.24 1.17 -29.03
CA ASN A 134 -1.65 0.86 -28.95
C ASN A 134 -1.90 -0.29 -27.95
N TYR A 135 -3.10 -0.34 -27.38
CA TYR A 135 -3.49 -1.40 -26.42
C TYR A 135 -3.28 -2.82 -26.97
N TYR A 136 -3.58 -3.03 -28.25
CA TYR A 136 -3.36 -4.32 -28.91
C TYR A 136 -1.88 -4.72 -28.91
N GLN A 137 -0.98 -3.79 -29.22
CA GLN A 137 0.46 -4.03 -29.25
C GLN A 137 0.99 -4.35 -27.85
N LEU A 138 0.46 -3.68 -26.82
CA LEU A 138 0.85 -3.94 -25.43
C LEU A 138 0.41 -5.32 -24.94
N THR A 139 -0.82 -5.73 -25.23
CA THR A 139 -1.37 -7.03 -24.80
C THR A 139 -0.84 -8.22 -25.59
N HIS A 140 -0.34 -7.99 -26.81
CA HIS A 140 0.24 -9.04 -27.67
C HIS A 140 1.77 -8.92 -27.76
N HIS A 141 2.42 -8.40 -26.72
CA HIS A 141 3.87 -8.14 -26.71
C HIS A 141 4.72 -9.39 -27.02
N MET A 142 4.26 -10.59 -26.62
CA MET A 142 4.94 -11.87 -26.90
C MET A 142 5.04 -12.20 -28.38
N GLN A 143 4.19 -11.61 -29.23
CA GLN A 143 4.18 -11.81 -30.68
C GLN A 143 5.11 -10.86 -31.43
N CYS A 144 5.77 -9.92 -30.74
CA CYS A 144 6.60 -8.89 -31.37
C CYS A 144 7.70 -9.48 -32.29
N LEU A 145 8.35 -10.57 -31.86
CA LEU A 145 9.37 -11.26 -32.67
C LEU A 145 8.78 -12.13 -33.79
N ALA A 146 7.54 -12.60 -33.63
CA ALA A 146 6.88 -13.50 -34.58
C ALA A 146 6.19 -12.74 -35.72
N GLU A 147 5.62 -11.55 -35.44
CA GLU A 147 4.84 -10.76 -36.38
C GLU A 147 5.33 -9.30 -36.48
N PRO A 148 6.51 -9.05 -37.09
CA PRO A 148 7.11 -7.71 -37.16
C PRO A 148 6.25 -6.68 -37.92
N LYS A 149 5.28 -7.14 -38.73
CA LYS A 149 4.33 -6.27 -39.43
C LYS A 149 3.36 -5.54 -38.49
N MET A 150 3.05 -6.13 -37.33
CA MET A 150 2.13 -5.56 -36.34
C MET A 150 2.82 -4.56 -35.40
N PHE A 151 4.16 -4.52 -35.43
CA PHE A 151 5.01 -3.66 -34.59
C PHE A 151 5.96 -2.80 -35.45
N PRO A 152 5.44 -1.97 -36.37
CA PRO A 152 6.29 -1.17 -37.26
C PRO A 152 7.09 -0.13 -36.48
N GLY A 153 8.42 -0.19 -36.57
CA GLY A 153 9.32 0.81 -35.98
C GLY A 153 9.54 0.68 -34.46
N ILE A 154 9.12 -0.43 -33.85
CA ILE A 154 9.28 -0.69 -32.41
C ILE A 154 10.37 -1.75 -32.20
N ASP A 155 11.35 -1.48 -31.35
CA ASP A 155 12.30 -2.51 -30.88
C ASP A 155 11.64 -3.36 -29.79
N CYS A 156 11.51 -4.67 -30.02
CA CYS A 156 10.88 -5.60 -29.07
C CYS A 156 11.56 -5.63 -27.69
N LYS A 157 12.80 -5.14 -27.57
CA LYS A 157 13.48 -4.99 -26.27
C LYS A 157 12.75 -4.04 -25.32
N ILE A 158 11.92 -3.12 -25.83
CA ILE A 158 11.18 -2.13 -25.03
C ILE A 158 10.22 -2.79 -24.03
N PHE A 159 9.72 -3.99 -24.31
CA PHE A 159 8.81 -4.70 -23.40
C PHE A 159 9.52 -5.28 -22.17
N GLY A 160 10.85 -5.41 -22.21
CA GLY A 160 11.68 -5.77 -21.06
C GLY A 160 12.36 -4.57 -20.39
N ALA A 161 11.86 -3.35 -20.65
CA ALA A 161 12.46 -2.14 -20.15
C ALA A 161 12.14 -1.94 -18.64
N PRO A 162 13.10 -1.45 -17.83
CA PRO A 162 12.94 -1.27 -16.37
C PRO A 162 12.08 -0.06 -15.96
N GLU A 163 11.87 0.92 -16.84
CA GLU A 163 11.11 2.14 -16.58
C GLU A 163 9.64 1.88 -16.18
N PRO A 164 8.84 1.08 -16.93
CA PRO A 164 7.44 0.79 -16.55
C PRO A 164 7.34 0.03 -15.22
N MET A 165 8.30 -0.87 -14.93
CA MET A 165 8.37 -1.55 -13.63
C MET A 165 8.65 -0.56 -12.51
N THR A 166 9.52 0.42 -12.76
CA THR A 166 9.81 1.47 -11.79
C THR A 166 8.59 2.36 -11.52
N MET A 167 7.81 2.69 -12.55
CA MET A 167 6.56 3.43 -12.41
C MET A 167 5.56 2.66 -11.54
N ALA A 168 5.35 1.37 -11.80
CA ALA A 168 4.48 0.52 -10.99
C ALA A 168 4.97 0.40 -9.54
N LEU A 169 6.26 0.15 -9.33
CA LEU A 169 6.86 0.04 -8.00
C LEU A 169 6.75 1.36 -7.22
N SER A 170 7.03 2.49 -7.86
CA SER A 170 6.95 3.80 -7.20
C SER A 170 5.52 4.18 -6.85
N VAL A 171 4.53 3.81 -7.68
CA VAL A 171 3.10 3.95 -7.33
C VAL A 171 2.73 3.05 -6.16
N LEU A 172 3.15 1.78 -6.16
CA LEU A 172 2.90 0.87 -5.05
C LEU A 172 3.44 1.43 -3.73
N VAL A 173 4.73 1.78 -3.69
CA VAL A 173 5.39 2.34 -2.50
C VAL A 173 4.71 3.63 -2.05
N THR A 174 4.37 4.53 -2.97
CA THR A 174 3.71 5.80 -2.63
C THR A 174 2.32 5.56 -2.06
N ILE A 175 1.53 4.67 -2.68
CA ILE A 175 0.20 4.31 -2.18
C ILE A 175 0.30 3.68 -0.79
N GLU A 176 1.24 2.77 -0.54
CA GLU A 176 1.38 2.14 0.77
C GLU A 176 1.77 3.13 1.87
N MET A 177 2.63 4.12 1.58
CA MET A 177 2.92 5.19 2.54
C MET A 177 1.66 6.00 2.87
N LEU A 178 0.82 6.30 1.89
CA LEU A 178 -0.46 7.01 2.12
C LEU A 178 -1.48 6.11 2.82
N ASN A 179 -1.47 4.80 2.55
CA ASN A 179 -2.33 3.81 3.19
C ASN A 179 -1.92 3.56 4.65
N ALA A 180 -0.64 3.69 4.99
CA ALA A 180 -0.15 3.65 6.35
C ALA A 180 -0.70 4.81 7.19
N LEU A 181 -0.82 6.02 6.61
CA LEU A 181 -1.52 7.14 7.26
C LEU A 181 -2.99 6.82 7.49
N ASN A 182 -3.67 6.26 6.49
CA ASN A 182 -5.05 5.83 6.63
C ASN A 182 -5.22 4.74 7.71
N SER A 183 -4.18 3.94 7.97
CA SER A 183 -4.19 2.89 8.98
C SER A 183 -3.93 3.39 10.41
N LEU A 184 -3.65 4.69 10.59
CA LEU A 184 -3.46 5.33 11.90
C LEU A 184 -4.74 5.27 12.76
N SER A 185 -5.91 5.25 12.10
CA SER A 185 -7.18 4.97 12.78
C SER A 185 -8.10 4.13 11.89
N GLU A 186 -8.86 3.23 12.52
CA GLU A 186 -9.86 2.42 11.83
C GLU A 186 -11.00 3.29 11.30
N ASN A 187 -11.64 4.10 12.15
CA ASN A 187 -12.83 4.87 11.78
C ASN A 187 -12.65 6.39 11.91
N GLN A 188 -11.61 6.90 12.58
CA GLN A 188 -11.40 8.34 12.67
C GLN A 188 -10.83 8.89 11.37
N SER A 189 -11.27 10.11 11.03
CA SER A 189 -10.77 10.85 9.89
C SER A 189 -9.34 11.32 10.14
N LEU A 190 -8.52 11.42 9.09
CA LEU A 190 -7.22 12.09 9.18
C LEU A 190 -7.34 13.57 9.58
N LEU A 191 -8.51 14.19 9.41
CA LEU A 191 -8.77 15.55 9.89
C LEU A 191 -8.95 15.62 11.42
N VAL A 192 -9.45 14.55 12.03
CA VAL A 192 -9.68 14.46 13.47
C VAL A 192 -8.42 13.96 14.17
N MET A 193 -7.78 12.94 13.59
CA MET A 193 -6.54 12.35 14.07
C MET A 193 -5.44 12.62 13.05
N PRO A 194 -4.72 13.74 13.17
CA PRO A 194 -3.76 14.16 12.17
C PRO A 194 -2.53 13.25 12.11
N PRO A 195 -1.81 13.20 10.97
CA PRO A 195 -0.63 12.37 10.77
C PRO A 195 0.47 12.53 11.81
N TRP A 196 0.62 13.72 12.40
CA TRP A 196 1.65 14.03 13.40
C TRP A 196 1.35 13.47 14.80
N CYS A 197 0.21 12.81 15.02
CA CYS A 197 -0.07 12.09 16.26
C CYS A 197 0.95 10.97 16.51
N ASN A 198 1.42 10.29 15.45
CA ASN A 198 2.47 9.29 15.55
C ASN A 198 3.74 9.75 14.82
N LYS A 199 4.70 10.31 15.58
CA LYS A 199 6.00 10.74 15.06
C LYS A 199 6.85 9.57 14.54
N TRP A 200 6.70 8.38 15.12
CA TRP A 200 7.39 7.17 14.68
C TRP A 200 6.92 6.75 13.29
N LEU A 201 5.62 6.87 13.01
CA LEU A 201 5.06 6.58 11.69
C LEU A 201 5.63 7.52 10.63
N LEU A 202 5.66 8.83 10.89
CA LEU A 202 6.25 9.79 9.96
C LEU A 202 7.74 9.53 9.72
N GLY A 203 8.50 9.18 10.76
CA GLY A 203 9.90 8.79 10.65
C GLY A 203 10.09 7.51 9.83
N ALA A 204 9.25 6.49 10.05
CA ALA A 204 9.28 5.24 9.31
C ALA A 204 8.92 5.42 7.83
N MET A 205 7.93 6.27 7.52
CA MET A 205 7.57 6.63 6.15
C MET A 205 8.71 7.37 5.44
N ALA A 206 9.32 8.35 6.12
CA ALA A 206 10.46 9.08 5.58
C ALA A 206 11.66 8.15 5.32
N LEU A 207 11.93 7.22 6.23
CA LEU A 207 12.97 6.21 6.06
C LEU A 207 12.64 5.26 4.89
N SER A 208 11.40 4.80 4.78
CA SER A 208 10.97 3.90 3.70
C SER A 208 11.07 4.57 2.33
N MET A 209 10.65 5.83 2.23
CA MET A 209 10.82 6.61 1.00
C MET A 209 12.30 6.90 0.71
N GLY A 210 13.11 7.17 1.73
CA GLY A 210 14.55 7.31 1.60
C GLY A 210 15.21 6.04 1.05
N LEU A 211 14.82 4.87 1.56
CA LEU A 211 15.28 3.57 1.06
C LEU A 211 14.81 3.31 -0.37
N HIS A 212 13.59 3.73 -0.73
CA HIS A 212 13.11 3.67 -2.11
C HIS A 212 13.97 4.51 -3.06
N PHE A 213 14.37 5.71 -2.66
CA PHE A 213 15.33 6.49 -3.43
C PHE A 213 16.72 5.84 -3.47
N CYS A 214 17.17 5.22 -2.38
CA CYS A 214 18.44 4.48 -2.38
C CYS A 214 18.46 3.34 -3.42
N ILE A 215 17.38 2.57 -3.57
CA ILE A 215 17.34 1.49 -4.57
C ILE A 215 17.31 2.03 -6.01
N LEU A 216 16.76 3.23 -6.23
CA LEU A 216 16.70 3.86 -7.56
C LEU A 216 18.02 4.48 -8.01
N TYR A 217 18.79 5.07 -7.09
CA TYR A 217 19.99 5.84 -7.42
C TYR A 217 21.30 5.07 -7.21
N ILE A 218 21.29 3.92 -6.56
CA ILE A 218 22.49 3.08 -6.39
C ILE A 218 22.53 2.03 -7.51
N ASP A 219 23.52 2.11 -8.40
CA ASP A 219 23.67 1.26 -9.59
C ASP A 219 23.61 -0.26 -9.31
N VAL A 220 24.16 -0.68 -8.18
CA VAL A 220 24.13 -2.10 -7.76
C VAL A 220 22.69 -2.55 -7.47
N MET A 221 21.91 -1.69 -6.80
CA MET A 221 20.53 -2.00 -6.44
C MET A 221 19.63 -1.91 -7.67
N SER A 222 19.77 -0.88 -8.50
CA SER A 222 18.96 -0.70 -9.69
C SER A 222 19.07 -1.87 -10.67
N THR A 223 20.26 -2.47 -10.76
CA THR A 223 20.50 -3.70 -11.55
C THR A 223 19.80 -4.93 -10.96
N ILE A 224 19.87 -5.13 -9.63
CA ILE A 224 19.24 -6.27 -8.94
C ILE A 224 17.71 -6.19 -9.04
N PHE A 225 17.16 -4.99 -8.86
CA PHE A 225 15.72 -4.74 -8.85
C PHE A 225 15.13 -4.47 -10.24
N GLN A 226 15.95 -4.39 -11.29
CA GLN A 226 15.53 -4.06 -12.67
C GLN A 226 14.71 -2.76 -12.72
N ILE A 227 15.26 -1.69 -12.14
CA ILE A 227 14.63 -0.37 -12.04
C ILE A 227 15.58 0.73 -12.53
N THR A 228 15.01 1.88 -12.87
CA THR A 228 15.75 3.06 -13.35
C THR A 228 15.29 4.33 -12.64
N PRO A 229 16.16 5.34 -12.47
CA PRO A 229 15.76 6.57 -11.78
C PRO A 229 14.68 7.32 -12.58
N LEU A 230 13.58 7.68 -11.91
CA LEU A 230 12.48 8.43 -12.50
C LEU A 230 12.79 9.94 -12.59
N GLY A 231 12.36 10.56 -13.69
CA GLY A 231 12.37 11.99 -13.89
C GLY A 231 11.24 12.71 -13.14
N PHE A 232 11.24 14.04 -13.20
CA PHE A 232 10.25 14.88 -12.51
C PHE A 232 8.82 14.67 -13.02
N GLU A 233 8.64 14.49 -14.34
CA GLU A 233 7.32 14.26 -14.97
C GLU A 233 6.71 12.92 -14.52
N GLU A 234 7.54 11.88 -14.46
CA GLU A 234 7.18 10.55 -14.00
C GLU A 234 6.80 10.58 -12.51
N TRP A 235 7.59 11.23 -11.66
CA TRP A 235 7.25 11.42 -10.25
C TRP A 235 5.93 12.18 -10.04
N PHE A 236 5.67 13.18 -10.87
CA PHE A 236 4.40 13.90 -10.81
C PHE A 236 3.21 13.02 -11.20
N ALA A 237 3.38 12.12 -12.18
CA ALA A 237 2.38 11.11 -12.53
C ALA A 237 2.18 10.10 -11.39
N VAL A 238 3.27 9.62 -10.77
CA VAL A 238 3.22 8.73 -9.59
C VAL A 238 2.38 9.36 -8.47
N LEU A 239 2.66 10.63 -8.12
CA LEU A 239 1.90 11.33 -7.08
C LEU A 239 0.43 11.50 -7.45
N LYS A 240 0.12 11.88 -8.69
CA LYS A 240 -1.26 12.03 -9.16
C LYS A 240 -2.07 10.73 -9.08
N ILE A 241 -1.45 9.61 -9.45
CA ILE A 241 -2.08 8.29 -9.39
C ILE A 241 -2.18 7.80 -7.94
N SER A 242 -1.24 8.16 -7.06
CA SER A 242 -1.22 7.63 -5.69
C SER A 242 -2.12 8.39 -4.72
N MET A 243 -2.17 9.73 -4.82
CA MET A 243 -2.91 10.61 -3.89
C MET A 243 -4.40 10.27 -3.68
N PRO A 244 -5.19 9.84 -4.69
CA PRO A 244 -6.60 9.54 -4.50
C PRO A 244 -6.90 8.42 -3.50
N VAL A 245 -5.92 7.57 -3.14
CA VAL A 245 -6.12 6.51 -2.13
C VAL A 245 -6.56 7.09 -0.77
N ILE A 246 -6.07 8.28 -0.40
CA ILE A 246 -6.51 8.98 0.82
C ILE A 246 -7.98 9.35 0.72
N LEU A 247 -8.42 9.89 -0.41
CA LEU A 247 -9.81 10.29 -0.60
C LEU A 247 -10.75 9.08 -0.63
N ILE A 248 -10.31 7.97 -1.24
CA ILE A 248 -11.05 6.70 -1.26
C ILE A 248 -11.22 6.17 0.17
N ASP A 249 -10.15 6.08 0.96
CA ASP A 249 -10.26 5.59 2.33
C ASP A 249 -11.06 6.54 3.23
N GLU A 250 -10.89 7.85 3.08
CA GLU A 250 -11.60 8.84 3.89
C GLU A 250 -13.12 8.83 3.60
N THR A 251 -13.50 8.63 2.34
CA THR A 251 -14.92 8.42 1.96
C THR A 251 -15.46 7.10 2.52
N LEU A 252 -14.69 6.01 2.47
CA LEU A 252 -15.08 4.73 3.06
C LEU A 252 -15.22 4.81 4.59
N LYS A 253 -14.33 5.52 5.28
CA LYS A 253 -14.43 5.82 6.72
C LYS A 253 -15.67 6.67 7.02
N PHE A 254 -15.95 7.68 6.21
CA PHE A 254 -17.16 8.49 6.37
C PHE A 254 -18.44 7.65 6.23
N CYS A 255 -18.50 6.76 5.24
CA CYS A 255 -19.61 5.81 5.08
C CYS A 255 -19.74 4.86 6.29
N ALA A 256 -18.62 4.34 6.81
CA ALA A 256 -18.62 3.48 8.00
C ALA A 256 -19.26 4.18 9.22
N ARG A 257 -18.82 5.42 9.49
CA ARG A 257 -19.30 6.24 10.62
C ARG A 257 -20.80 6.56 10.52
N LYS A 258 -21.33 6.71 9.30
CA LYS A 258 -22.73 7.13 9.07
C LYS A 258 -23.72 5.97 8.95
N PHE A 259 -23.31 4.83 8.41
CA PHE A 259 -24.24 3.75 8.03
C PHE A 259 -24.01 2.43 8.77
N THR A 260 -22.82 2.22 9.34
CA THR A 260 -22.44 0.95 9.97
C THR A 260 -22.46 1.06 11.50
N ASP A 261 -21.90 2.13 12.06
CA ASP A 261 -21.86 2.36 13.52
C ASP A 261 -23.24 2.61 14.16
N ASP A 262 -24.27 2.95 13.37
CA ASP A 262 -25.67 3.06 13.85
C ASP A 262 -26.40 1.71 13.88
N LYS A 263 -25.92 0.68 13.16
CA LYS A 263 -26.53 -0.66 13.17
C LYS A 263 -26.11 -1.50 14.38
N ASP A 264 -24.92 -1.26 14.94
CA ASP A 264 -24.42 -1.95 16.14
C ASP A 264 -24.97 -1.36 17.46
N LYS A 265 -25.85 -0.35 17.39
CA LYS A 265 -26.54 0.27 18.53
C LYS A 265 -27.99 -0.22 18.76
N LEU A 266 -28.47 -1.15 17.94
CA LEU A 266 -29.80 -1.79 18.05
C LEU A 266 -29.65 -3.26 18.43
#